data_AF-A0A0S7XG41-F1
#
_entry.id   AF-A0A0S7XG41-F1
#
_cell.length_a   1.000
_cell.length_b   1.000
_cell.length_c   1.000
_cell.angle_alpha   90.00
_cell.angle_beta   90.00
_cell.angle_gamma   90.00
#
_symmetry.space_group_name_H-M   'P 1'
#
loop_
_entity.id
_entity.type
_entity.pdbx_description
1 polymer ?
#
loop_
_entity_poly.entity_id
_entity_poly.type
_entity_poly.pdbx_seq_one_letter_code
_entity_poly.pdbx_strand_id
1 'polypeptide(L)'
;MSGSKTIIILIIVFVVALFLGFLMGSKRVSDVRRELTELKTEWESQSATLKTERAKALAQKELAMCKWELVQTQTHASQRDFGKATEAFNAARDAFTRATIAAADEAKDFNEALSPLKEGFEEIQAGLDGNDVKITGRLAELINHIDLLLSQ
;
A
#
# COMPACT_ATOMS: atom_id res chain seq x y z
N MET A 1 37.80 -67.72 22.99
CA MET A 1 37.41 -66.33 23.30
C MET A 1 37.21 -65.48 22.02
N SER A 2 36.47 -65.97 21.01
CA SER A 2 36.31 -65.25 19.73
C SER A 2 34.92 -64.64 19.51
N GLY A 3 33.88 -65.15 20.19
CA GLY A 3 32.50 -64.66 20.01
C GLY A 3 32.21 -63.29 20.63
N SER A 4 32.85 -62.95 21.76
CA SER A 4 32.62 -61.66 22.44
C SER A 4 33.15 -60.47 21.65
N LYS A 5 34.29 -60.62 20.94
CA LYS A 5 34.88 -59.56 20.10
C LYS A 5 34.01 -59.26 18.89
N THR A 6 33.43 -60.27 18.25
CA THR A 6 32.54 -60.10 17.09
C THR A 6 31.24 -59.38 17.45
N ILE A 7 30.66 -59.70 18.61
CA ILE A 7 29.44 -59.04 19.11
C ILE A 7 29.71 -57.56 19.42
N ILE A 8 30.84 -57.23 20.05
CA ILE A 8 31.21 -55.85 20.35
C ILE A 8 31.41 -55.04 19.06
N ILE A 9 32.06 -55.61 18.05
CA ILE A 9 32.25 -54.94 16.74
C ILE A 9 30.90 -54.67 16.06
N LEU A 10 29.97 -55.63 16.09
CA LEU A 10 28.63 -55.44 15.51
C LEU A 10 27.84 -54.33 16.20
N ILE A 11 27.92 -54.22 17.53
CA ILE A 11 27.27 -53.14 18.29
C ILE A 11 27.86 -51.78 17.90
N ILE A 12 29.18 -51.67 17.77
CA ILE A 12 29.84 -50.42 17.37
C ILE A 12 29.41 -50.00 15.95
N VAL A 13 29.38 -50.94 15.01
CA VAL A 13 28.92 -50.66 13.63
C VAL A 13 27.46 -50.20 13.62
N PHE A 14 26.61 -50.82 14.43
CA PHE A 14 25.20 -50.43 14.55
C PHE A 14 25.03 -49.03 15.13
N VAL A 15 25.78 -48.68 16.18
CA VAL A 15 25.75 -47.34 16.80
C VAL A 15 26.27 -46.28 15.83
N VAL A 16 27.33 -46.56 15.07
CA VAL A 16 27.87 -45.63 14.06
C VAL A 16 26.88 -45.42 12.91
N ALA A 17 26.20 -46.48 12.45
CA ALA A 17 25.18 -46.37 11.41
C ALA A 17 23.97 -45.52 11.87
N LEU A 18 23.52 -45.71 13.11
CA LEU A 18 22.46 -44.90 13.71
C LEU A 18 22.89 -43.43 13.87
N PHE A 19 24.13 -43.19 14.31
CA PHE A 19 24.66 -41.83 14.47
C PHE A 19 24.80 -41.09 13.14
N LEU A 20 25.32 -41.76 12.09
CA LEU A 20 25.40 -41.20 10.75
C LEU A 20 24.02 -40.95 10.14
N GLY A 21 23.07 -41.88 10.32
CA GLY A 21 21.68 -41.71 9.91
C GLY A 21 20.99 -40.53 10.60
N PHE A 22 21.22 -40.35 11.90
CA PHE A 22 20.71 -39.22 12.67
C PHE A 22 21.30 -37.88 12.20
N LEU A 23 22.62 -37.80 11.97
CA LEU A 23 23.28 -36.59 11.46
C LEU A 23 22.83 -36.22 10.04
N MET A 24 22.60 -37.20 9.17
CA MET A 24 22.13 -36.96 7.82
C MET A 24 20.65 -36.53 7.81
N GLY A 25 19.83 -37.11 8.68
CA GLY A 25 18.45 -36.69 8.91
C GLY A 25 18.36 -35.28 9.51
N SER A 26 19.21 -34.95 10.48
CA SER A 26 19.22 -33.61 11.10
C SER A 26 19.66 -32.52 10.14
N LYS A 27 20.63 -32.78 9.25
CA LYS A 27 21.04 -31.85 8.18
C LYS A 27 19.91 -31.61 7.17
N ARG A 28 19.21 -32.67 6.73
CA ARG A 28 18.04 -32.49 5.85
C ARG A 28 16.92 -31.68 6.52
N VAL A 29 16.67 -31.90 7.81
CA VAL A 29 15.68 -31.11 8.57
C VAL A 29 16.13 -29.65 8.75
N SER A 30 17.43 -29.38 8.93
CA SER A 30 17.94 -28.00 8.99
C SER A 30 17.84 -27.29 7.64
N ASP A 31 18.14 -27.98 6.54
CA ASP A 31 18.06 -27.41 5.18
C ASP A 31 16.61 -27.10 4.82
N VAL A 32 15.67 -28.02 5.09
CA VAL A 32 14.23 -27.79 4.90
C VAL A 32 13.71 -26.66 5.79
N ARG A 33 14.17 -26.55 7.04
CA ARG A 33 13.82 -25.41 7.91
C ARG A 33 14.36 -24.09 7.35
N ARG A 34 15.55 -24.09 6.77
CA ARG A 34 16.14 -22.90 6.14
C ARG A 34 15.33 -22.48 4.92
N GLU A 35 15.03 -23.41 4.02
CA GLU A 35 14.20 -23.17 2.83
C GLU A 35 12.79 -22.69 3.20
N LEU A 36 12.15 -23.28 4.22
CA LEU A 36 10.84 -22.80 4.71
C LEU A 36 10.92 -21.40 5.31
N THR A 37 12.02 -21.06 5.98
CA THR A 37 12.21 -19.72 6.53
C THR A 37 12.43 -18.69 5.42
N GLU A 38 13.27 -19.03 4.42
CA GLU A 38 13.51 -18.22 3.23
C GLU A 38 12.20 -17.99 2.45
N LEU A 39 11.42 -19.05 2.20
CA LEU A 39 10.12 -18.97 1.52
C LEU A 39 9.11 -18.13 2.32
N LYS A 40 9.09 -18.27 3.65
CA LYS A 40 8.23 -17.46 4.53
C LYS A 40 8.62 -15.99 4.44
N THR A 41 9.91 -15.66 4.51
CA THR A 41 10.38 -14.28 4.40
C THR A 41 10.09 -13.67 3.04
N GLU A 42 10.22 -14.45 1.96
CA GLU A 42 9.90 -13.99 0.61
C GLU A 42 8.40 -13.77 0.42
N TRP A 43 7.57 -14.66 0.97
CA TRP A 43 6.12 -14.49 0.97
C TRP A 43 5.67 -13.28 1.80
N GLU A 44 6.27 -13.06 2.99
CA GLU A 44 6.01 -11.88 3.82
C GLU A 44 6.41 -10.59 3.08
N SER A 45 7.54 -10.60 2.38
CA SER A 45 7.99 -9.48 1.56
C SER A 45 7.00 -9.20 0.41
N GLN A 46 6.62 -10.21 -0.37
CA GLN A 46 5.68 -10.05 -1.48
C GLN A 46 4.30 -9.60 -0.99
N SER A 47 3.83 -10.14 0.15
CA SER A 47 2.58 -9.75 0.79
C SER A 47 2.60 -8.29 1.23
N ALA A 48 3.73 -7.82 1.78
CA ALA A 48 3.90 -6.41 2.13
C ALA A 48 3.87 -5.50 0.89
N THR A 49 4.58 -5.87 -0.18
CA THR A 49 4.57 -5.13 -1.45
C THR A 49 3.16 -5.04 -2.03
N LEU A 50 2.42 -6.15 -2.08
CA LEU A 50 1.05 -6.17 -2.60
C LEU A 50 0.09 -5.31 -1.77
N LYS A 51 0.27 -5.23 -0.45
CA LYS A 51 -0.52 -4.33 0.41
C LYS A 51 -0.26 -2.88 0.05
N THR A 52 1.01 -2.48 -0.09
CA THR A 52 1.39 -1.13 -0.50
C THR A 52 0.86 -0.78 -1.89
N GLU A 53 0.98 -1.68 -2.88
CA GLU A 53 0.45 -1.45 -4.22
C GLU A 53 -1.07 -1.32 -4.23
N ARG A 54 -1.77 -2.18 -3.47
CA ARG A 54 -3.23 -2.12 -3.33
C ARG A 54 -3.67 -0.80 -2.68
N ALA A 55 -2.98 -0.37 -1.62
CA ALA A 55 -3.24 0.89 -0.95
C ALA A 55 -3.04 2.08 -1.90
N LYS A 56 -1.92 2.10 -2.65
CA LYS A 56 -1.65 3.10 -3.69
C LYS A 56 -2.76 3.13 -4.75
N ALA A 57 -3.16 1.96 -5.27
CA ALA A 57 -4.20 1.87 -6.30
C ALA A 57 -5.58 2.35 -5.80
N LEU A 58 -5.94 2.01 -4.55
CA LEU A 58 -7.16 2.51 -3.92
C LEU A 58 -7.11 4.03 -3.75
N ALA A 59 -5.98 4.56 -3.27
CA ALA A 59 -5.79 6.00 -3.11
C ALA A 59 -5.87 6.74 -4.46
N GLN A 60 -5.23 6.22 -5.50
CA GLN A 60 -5.32 6.76 -6.87
C GLN A 60 -6.75 6.72 -7.42
N LYS A 61 -7.50 5.65 -7.18
CA LYS A 61 -8.92 5.56 -7.58
C LYS A 61 -9.76 6.64 -6.91
N GLU A 62 -9.62 6.83 -5.61
CA GLU A 62 -10.36 7.87 -4.88
C GLU A 62 -9.90 9.27 -5.29
N LEU A 63 -8.62 9.46 -5.59
CA LEU A 63 -8.08 10.72 -6.09
C LEU A 63 -8.60 11.05 -7.52
N ALA A 64 -8.80 10.04 -8.37
CA ALA A 64 -9.43 10.22 -9.67
C ALA A 64 -10.92 10.63 -9.54
N MET A 65 -11.64 10.07 -8.56
CA MET A 65 -13.01 10.53 -8.24
C MET A 65 -13.00 11.97 -7.73
N CYS A 66 -12.07 12.30 -6.84
CA CYS A 66 -11.88 13.66 -6.33
C CYS A 66 -11.68 14.66 -7.48
N LYS A 67 -10.82 14.34 -8.46
CA LYS A 67 -10.64 15.15 -9.66
C LYS A 67 -11.94 15.35 -10.43
N TRP A 68 -12.69 14.26 -10.66
CA TRP A 68 -13.94 14.33 -11.42
C TRP A 68 -14.93 15.29 -10.77
N GLU A 69 -15.08 15.21 -9.45
CA GLU A 69 -15.96 16.09 -8.68
C GLU A 69 -15.48 17.56 -8.70
N LEU A 70 -14.16 17.81 -8.63
CA LEU A 70 -13.62 19.17 -8.77
C LEU A 70 -13.90 19.78 -10.15
N VAL A 71 -13.89 18.97 -11.21
CA VAL A 71 -14.30 19.41 -12.56
C VAL A 71 -15.79 19.76 -12.58
N GLN A 72 -16.64 19.01 -11.87
CA GLN A 72 -18.05 19.36 -11.72
C GLN A 72 -18.23 20.66 -10.92
N THR A 73 -17.49 20.84 -9.82
CA THR A 73 -17.44 22.10 -9.07
C THR A 73 -17.09 23.28 -9.98
N GLN A 74 -16.03 23.14 -10.79
CA GLN A 74 -15.61 24.17 -11.73
C GLN A 74 -16.70 24.49 -12.77
N THR A 75 -17.34 23.44 -13.30
CA THR A 75 -18.42 23.58 -14.28
C THR A 75 -19.61 24.34 -13.67
N HIS A 76 -20.08 23.93 -12.50
CA HIS A 76 -21.21 24.58 -11.82
C HIS A 76 -20.88 26.01 -11.37
N ALA A 77 -19.68 26.26 -10.85
CA ALA A 77 -19.22 27.59 -10.50
C ALA A 77 -19.17 28.53 -11.71
N SER A 78 -18.72 28.03 -12.88
CA SER A 78 -18.72 28.82 -14.13
C SER A 78 -20.14 29.17 -14.61
N GLN A 79 -21.11 28.29 -14.33
CA GLN A 79 -22.54 28.50 -14.58
C GLN A 79 -23.22 29.35 -13.49
N ARG A 80 -22.48 29.77 -12.45
CA ARG A 80 -22.97 30.48 -11.25
C ARG A 80 -24.01 29.68 -10.45
N ASP A 81 -24.02 28.35 -10.61
CA ASP A 81 -24.82 27.43 -9.79
C ASP A 81 -23.99 27.02 -8.55
N PHE A 82 -23.83 27.96 -7.62
CA PHE A 82 -22.98 27.74 -6.43
C PHE A 82 -23.54 26.70 -5.47
N GLY A 83 -24.86 26.46 -5.47
CA GLY A 83 -25.46 25.38 -4.70
C GLY A 83 -24.91 24.01 -5.13
N LYS A 84 -24.97 23.70 -6.42
CA LYS A 84 -24.40 22.46 -6.95
C LYS A 84 -22.88 22.44 -6.93
N ALA A 85 -22.22 23.59 -7.09
CA ALA A 85 -20.77 23.68 -7.00
C ALA A 85 -20.30 23.24 -5.59
N THR A 86 -20.99 23.68 -4.54
CA THR A 86 -20.71 23.28 -3.15
C THR A 86 -21.01 21.81 -2.90
N GLU A 87 -22.11 21.27 -3.45
CA GLU A 87 -22.40 19.82 -3.36
C GLU A 87 -21.29 18.97 -4.00
N ALA A 88 -20.90 19.30 -5.23
CA ALA A 88 -19.80 18.63 -5.92
C ALA A 88 -18.47 18.80 -5.17
N PHE A 89 -18.21 19.98 -4.60
CA PHE A 89 -16.99 20.24 -3.85
C PHE A 89 -16.91 19.41 -2.56
N ASN A 90 -18.04 19.25 -1.86
CA ASN A 90 -18.11 18.37 -0.69
C ASN A 90 -17.85 16.91 -1.08
N ALA A 91 -18.41 16.44 -2.20
CA ALA A 91 -18.11 15.11 -2.73
C ALA A 91 -16.62 14.94 -3.08
N ALA A 92 -15.99 15.97 -3.67
CA ALA A 92 -14.56 16.00 -3.93
C ALA A 92 -13.72 15.89 -2.65
N ARG A 93 -14.11 16.62 -1.59
CA ARG A 93 -13.44 16.61 -0.29
C ARG A 93 -13.56 15.26 0.41
N ASP A 94 -14.72 14.62 0.31
CA ASP A 94 -14.94 13.29 0.85
C ASP A 94 -14.08 12.25 0.10
N ALA A 95 -14.00 12.34 -1.22
CA ALA A 95 -13.12 11.49 -2.03
C ALA A 95 -11.63 11.70 -1.69
N PHE A 96 -11.20 12.95 -1.50
CA PHE A 96 -9.85 13.27 -1.04
C PHE A 96 -9.56 12.68 0.36
N THR A 97 -10.52 12.74 1.26
CA THR A 97 -10.41 12.14 2.59
C THR A 97 -10.26 10.62 2.50
N ARG A 98 -11.02 9.95 1.62
CA ARG A 98 -10.85 8.50 1.39
C ARG A 98 -9.50 8.17 0.77
N ALA A 99 -8.99 9.00 -0.14
CA ALA A 99 -7.66 8.82 -0.73
C ALA A 99 -6.55 8.92 0.32
N THR A 100 -6.62 9.89 1.23
CA THR A 100 -5.65 10.04 2.32
C THR A 100 -5.73 8.89 3.33
N ILE A 101 -6.93 8.43 3.69
CA ILE A 101 -7.10 7.25 4.56
C ILE A 101 -6.52 5.99 3.90
N ALA A 102 -6.79 5.77 2.61
CA ALA A 102 -6.25 4.62 1.89
C ALA A 102 -4.71 4.64 1.80
N ALA A 103 -4.10 5.82 1.83
CA ALA A 103 -2.65 5.98 1.75
C ALA A 103 -1.94 6.05 3.12
N ALA A 104 -2.67 6.25 4.22
CA ALA A 104 -2.12 6.67 5.51
C ALA A 104 -1.07 5.70 6.09
N ASP A 105 -1.34 4.40 6.06
CA ASP A 105 -0.51 3.40 6.74
C ASP A 105 0.44 2.66 5.79
N GLU A 106 0.01 2.42 4.55
CA GLU A 106 0.65 1.45 3.65
C GLU A 106 1.31 2.12 2.43
N ALA A 107 1.03 3.40 2.16
CA ALA A 107 1.56 4.18 1.04
C ALA A 107 1.97 5.60 1.49
N LYS A 108 2.86 5.66 2.49
CA LYS A 108 3.26 6.90 3.17
C LYS A 108 3.75 8.00 2.22
N ASP A 109 4.61 7.66 1.24
CA ASP A 109 5.13 8.62 0.25
C ASP A 109 3.99 9.28 -0.57
N PHE A 110 2.98 8.48 -0.92
CA PHE A 110 1.80 8.99 -1.62
C PHE A 110 0.96 9.89 -0.71
N ASN A 111 0.79 9.53 0.56
CA ASN A 111 0.09 10.37 1.53
C ASN A 111 0.80 11.72 1.78
N GLU A 112 2.13 11.73 1.83
CA GLU A 112 2.93 12.95 1.93
C GLU A 112 2.72 13.84 0.70
N ALA A 113 2.65 13.25 -0.50
CA ALA A 113 2.36 13.96 -1.73
C ALA A 113 0.94 14.55 -1.81
N LEU A 114 -0.02 14.02 -1.04
CA LEU A 114 -1.38 14.56 -0.93
C LEU A 114 -1.47 15.78 0.02
N SER A 115 -0.52 15.95 0.94
CA SER A 115 -0.58 17.01 1.96
C SER A 115 -0.73 18.43 1.39
N PRO A 116 0.00 18.83 0.33
CA PRO A 116 -0.12 20.17 -0.27
C PRO A 116 -1.50 20.46 -0.87
N LEU A 117 -2.28 19.43 -1.22
CA LEU A 117 -3.62 19.63 -1.79
C LEU A 117 -4.62 20.19 -0.77
N LYS A 118 -4.39 19.99 0.54
CA LYS A 118 -5.29 20.42 1.61
C LYS A 118 -5.50 21.94 1.61
N GLU A 119 -4.43 22.70 1.46
CA GLU A 119 -4.50 24.17 1.40
C GLU A 119 -5.36 24.63 0.21
N GLY A 120 -5.22 23.97 -0.95
CA GLY A 120 -6.05 24.25 -2.12
C GLY A 120 -7.54 24.01 -1.90
N PHE A 121 -7.91 22.97 -1.12
CA PHE A 121 -9.30 22.74 -0.73
C PHE A 121 -9.85 23.87 0.15
N GLU A 122 -9.10 24.33 1.15
CA GLU A 122 -9.54 25.43 2.03
C GLU A 122 -9.76 26.72 1.24
N GLU A 123 -8.86 27.02 0.31
CA GLU A 123 -8.96 28.19 -0.56
C GLU A 123 -10.16 28.17 -1.50
N ILE A 124 -10.52 27.00 -2.03
CA ILE A 124 -11.71 26.83 -2.88
C ILE A 124 -12.98 26.94 -2.05
N GLN A 125 -12.99 26.38 -0.83
CA GLN A 125 -14.14 26.46 0.06
C GLN A 125 -14.47 27.91 0.42
N ALA A 126 -13.46 28.70 0.80
CA ALA A 126 -13.63 30.12 1.11
C ALA A 126 -14.20 30.92 -0.08
N GLY A 127 -13.77 30.58 -1.30
CA GLY A 127 -14.29 31.24 -2.50
C GLY A 127 -15.69 30.78 -2.92
N LEU A 128 -16.06 29.52 -2.66
CA LEU A 128 -17.43 29.04 -2.83
C LEU A 128 -18.40 29.74 -1.86
N ASP A 129 -18.01 29.88 -0.60
CA ASP A 129 -18.80 30.60 0.42
C ASP A 129 -18.98 32.08 0.05
N GLY A 130 -17.97 32.67 -0.59
CA GLY A 130 -18.01 34.04 -1.12
C GLY A 130 -18.70 34.21 -2.47
N ASN A 131 -19.17 33.12 -3.10
CA ASN A 131 -19.68 33.09 -4.48
C ASN A 131 -18.72 33.75 -5.50
N ASP A 132 -17.41 33.61 -5.29
CA ASP A 132 -16.39 34.21 -6.17
C ASP A 132 -16.15 33.32 -7.40
N VAL A 133 -16.41 33.84 -8.59
CA VAL A 133 -16.19 33.13 -9.86
C VAL A 133 -14.69 32.91 -10.12
N LYS A 134 -13.80 33.67 -9.47
CA LYS A 134 -12.33 33.53 -9.60
C LYS A 134 -11.80 32.22 -9.02
N ILE A 135 -12.60 31.46 -8.26
CA ILE A 135 -12.23 30.11 -7.80
C ILE A 135 -11.94 29.14 -8.94
N THR A 136 -12.45 29.41 -10.15
CA THR A 136 -12.25 28.56 -11.32
C THR A 136 -10.78 28.40 -11.70
N GLY A 137 -9.94 29.41 -11.45
CA GLY A 137 -8.48 29.32 -11.64
C GLY A 137 -7.83 28.40 -10.62
N ARG A 138 -8.19 28.55 -9.32
CA ARG A 138 -7.70 27.69 -8.23
C ARG A 138 -8.13 26.24 -8.40
N LEU A 139 -9.37 26.01 -8.84
CA LEU A 139 -9.87 24.68 -9.20
C LEU A 139 -9.02 24.05 -10.30
N ALA A 140 -8.68 24.81 -11.36
CA ALA A 140 -7.83 24.31 -12.44
C ALA A 140 -6.42 23.95 -11.95
N GLU A 141 -5.82 24.77 -11.10
CA GLU A 141 -4.52 24.49 -10.48
C GLU A 141 -4.56 23.22 -9.62
N LEU A 142 -5.58 23.06 -8.80
CA LEU A 142 -5.76 21.88 -7.95
C LEU A 142 -5.99 20.61 -8.79
N ILE A 143 -6.82 20.70 -9.84
CA ILE A 143 -7.06 19.60 -10.80
C ILE A 143 -5.75 19.19 -11.49
N ASN A 144 -4.95 20.16 -11.94
CA ASN A 144 -3.66 19.89 -12.56
C ASN A 144 -2.67 19.23 -11.60
N HIS A 145 -2.62 19.66 -10.34
CA HIS A 145 -1.78 19.00 -9.33
C HIS A 145 -2.23 17.56 -9.08
N ILE A 146 -3.54 17.31 -9.01
CA ILE A 146 -4.08 15.95 -8.89
C ILE A 146 -3.69 15.10 -10.11
N ASP A 147 -3.75 15.66 -11.32
CA ASP A 147 -3.34 14.96 -12.53
C ASP A 147 -1.86 14.58 -12.53
N LEU A 148 -1.00 15.47 -12.06
CA LEU A 148 0.43 15.16 -11.91
C LEU A 148 0.63 13.98 -10.94
N LEU A 149 -0.10 13.93 -9.84
CA LEU A 149 -0.02 12.81 -8.88
C LEU A 149 -0.59 11.49 -9.42
N LEU A 150 -1.63 11.55 -10.25
CA LEU A 150 -2.20 10.36 -10.91
C LEU A 150 -1.30 9.82 -12.03
N SER A 151 -0.42 10.65 -12.57
CA SER A 151 0.52 10.25 -13.63
C SER A 151 1.83 9.60 -13.15
N GLN A 152 2.02 9.50 -11.82
CA GLN A 152 3.20 8.91 -11.15
C GLN A 152 2.98 7.47 -10.64
#